data_AF-A0A9Q3IZB4-F1
#
_entry.id   AF-A0A9Q3IZB4-F1
#
_cell.length_a   1.000
_cell.length_b   1.000
_cell.length_c   1.000
_cell.angle_alpha   90.00
_cell.angle_beta   90.00
_cell.angle_gamma   90.00
#
_symmetry.space_group_name_H-M   'P 1'
#
loop_
_entity.id
_entity.type
_entity.pdbx_description
1 polymer ?
#
loop_
_entity_poly.entity_id
_entity_poly.type
_entity_poly.pdbx_seq_one_letter_code
_entity_poly.pdbx_strand_id
1 'polypeptide(L)'
;MPKQMSVISSVKVTYKEEFVANQLVKAQINTLLSPKMGHDLIYGLYTYNNAFSYDNEPLGAIRGHEVYITFNIDRPYPPVLRRPAYPASPRAREALEKHIQEL
;
A
#
# COMPACT_ATOMS: atom_id res chain seq x y z
N MET A 1 -37.31 -0.59 -42.84
CA MET A 1 -35.93 -0.12 -42.55
C MET A 1 -35.41 -0.88 -41.34
N PRO A 2 -34.29 -1.61 -41.43
CA PRO A 2 -33.75 -2.31 -40.26
C PRO A 2 -32.88 -1.37 -39.43
N LYS A 3 -33.14 -1.31 -38.12
CA LYS A 3 -32.28 -0.68 -37.11
C LYS A 3 -30.98 -1.46 -37.03
N GLN A 4 -29.85 -0.82 -37.33
CA GLN A 4 -28.54 -1.39 -37.04
C GLN A 4 -28.35 -1.39 -35.51
N MET A 5 -28.27 -2.58 -34.93
CA MET A 5 -27.82 -2.77 -33.55
C MET A 5 -26.31 -2.57 -33.52
N SER A 6 -25.86 -1.57 -32.78
CA SER A 6 -24.45 -1.30 -32.51
C SER A 6 -23.82 -2.51 -31.80
N VAL A 7 -22.85 -3.13 -32.45
CA VAL A 7 -21.98 -4.15 -31.87
C VAL A 7 -21.12 -3.47 -30.81
N ILE A 8 -21.49 -3.61 -29.54
CA ILE A 8 -20.61 -3.26 -28.42
C ILE A 8 -19.56 -4.37 -28.37
N SER A 9 -18.41 -4.14 -29.01
CA SER A 9 -17.26 -5.04 -28.89
C SER A 9 -16.78 -4.99 -27.44
N SER A 10 -16.94 -6.08 -26.72
CA SER A 10 -16.37 -6.32 -25.41
C SER A 10 -14.84 -6.33 -25.49
N VAL A 11 -14.24 -5.17 -25.22
CA VAL A 11 -12.78 -5.02 -25.12
C VAL A 11 -12.31 -5.87 -23.94
N LYS A 12 -11.57 -6.94 -24.23
CA LYS A 12 -10.83 -7.71 -23.23
C LYS A 12 -9.66 -6.84 -22.76
N VAL A 13 -9.89 -6.03 -21.73
CA VAL A 13 -8.83 -5.25 -21.11
C VAL A 13 -7.80 -6.24 -20.54
N THR A 14 -6.54 -6.05 -20.92
CA THR A 14 -5.47 -6.93 -20.45
C THR A 14 -5.11 -6.50 -19.02
N TYR A 15 -4.93 -7.43 -18.09
CA TYR A 15 -4.59 -7.13 -16.69
C TYR A 15 -3.38 -6.18 -16.51
N LYS A 16 -2.43 -6.19 -17.47
CA LYS A 16 -1.32 -5.23 -17.52
C LYS A 16 -1.78 -3.78 -17.77
N GLU A 17 -2.80 -3.57 -18.58
CA GLU A 17 -3.37 -2.25 -18.88
C GLU A 17 -4.11 -1.70 -17.66
N GLU A 18 -4.82 -2.55 -16.91
CA GLU A 18 -5.43 -2.19 -15.63
C GLU A 18 -4.37 -1.81 -14.59
N PHE A 19 -3.25 -2.53 -14.53
CA PHE A 19 -2.12 -2.17 -13.67
C PHE A 19 -1.58 -0.77 -14.00
N VAL A 20 -1.35 -0.47 -15.28
CA VAL A 20 -0.88 0.87 -15.69
C VAL A 20 -1.93 1.94 -15.35
N ALA A 21 -3.20 1.67 -15.63
CA ALA A 21 -4.31 2.60 -15.46
C ALA A 21 -4.74 2.81 -14.00
N ASN A 22 -4.35 1.95 -13.07
CA ASN A 22 -4.68 2.09 -11.65
C ASN A 22 -3.45 2.47 -10.81
N GLN A 23 -2.32 1.80 -11.03
CA GLN A 23 -1.13 1.93 -10.17
C GLN A 23 -0.14 2.99 -10.69
N LEU A 24 -0.01 3.15 -12.01
CA LEU A 24 0.99 4.06 -12.59
C LEU A 24 0.42 5.43 -12.99
N VAL A 25 -0.85 5.72 -12.72
CA VAL A 25 -1.49 7.01 -13.08
C VAL A 25 -0.79 8.19 -12.43
N LYS A 26 -0.39 8.04 -11.16
CA LYS A 26 0.32 9.06 -10.39
C LYS A 26 1.84 8.92 -10.50
N ALA A 27 2.33 7.92 -11.22
CA ALA A 27 3.76 7.66 -11.32
C ALA A 27 4.44 8.74 -12.18
N GLN A 28 5.43 9.40 -11.60
CA GLN A 28 6.26 10.36 -12.32
C GLN A 28 7.43 9.62 -12.98
N ILE A 29 7.18 9.02 -14.15
CA ILE A 29 8.23 8.40 -14.96
C ILE A 29 9.00 9.50 -15.67
N ASN A 30 10.33 9.43 -15.63
CA ASN A 30 11.21 10.40 -16.26
C ASN A 30 10.98 10.45 -17.79
N THR A 31 10.74 11.65 -18.32
CA THR A 31 10.43 11.90 -19.74
C THR A 31 11.63 11.70 -20.68
N LEU A 32 12.85 11.60 -20.14
CA LEU A 32 14.07 11.34 -20.89
C LEU A 32 14.26 9.85 -21.25
N LEU A 33 13.41 8.95 -20.74
CA LEU A 33 13.51 7.54 -21.09
C LEU A 33 13.17 7.30 -22.57
N SER A 34 13.96 6.44 -23.22
CA SER A 34 13.58 5.93 -24.54
C SER A 34 12.29 5.10 -24.44
N PRO A 35 11.49 5.01 -25.52
CA PRO A 35 10.24 4.24 -25.51
C PRO A 35 10.45 2.77 -25.12
N LYS A 36 11.58 2.19 -25.53
CA LYS A 36 11.96 0.82 -25.18
C LYS A 36 12.22 0.66 -23.68
N MET A 37 13.00 1.57 -23.09
CA MET A 37 13.31 1.54 -21.66
C MET A 37 12.06 1.75 -20.81
N GLY A 38 11.14 2.62 -21.24
CA GLY A 38 9.86 2.82 -20.55
C GLY A 38 9.01 1.55 -20.56
N HIS A 39 8.96 0.86 -21.68
CA HIS A 39 8.27 -0.43 -21.77
C HIS A 39 8.91 -1.50 -20.87
N ASP A 40 10.25 -1.59 -20.87
CA ASP A 40 10.99 -2.56 -20.05
C ASP A 40 10.80 -2.26 -18.54
N LEU A 41 10.77 -0.99 -18.15
CA LEU A 41 10.47 -0.56 -16.78
C LEU A 41 9.07 -0.98 -16.36
N ILE A 42 8.04 -0.65 -17.15
CA ILE A 42 6.65 -1.01 -16.84
C ILE A 42 6.50 -2.54 -16.78
N TYR A 43 7.18 -3.26 -17.68
CA TYR A 43 7.19 -4.71 -17.68
C TYR A 43 7.83 -5.27 -16.40
N GLY A 44 8.96 -4.71 -15.95
CA GLY A 44 9.60 -5.10 -14.69
C GLY A 44 8.72 -4.84 -13.47
N LEU A 45 8.14 -3.63 -13.37
CA LEU A 45 7.23 -3.26 -12.28
C LEU A 45 6.00 -4.17 -12.21
N TYR A 46 5.45 -4.53 -13.37
CA TYR A 46 4.33 -5.47 -13.45
C TYR A 46 4.76 -6.89 -13.07
N THR A 47 5.92 -7.35 -13.55
CA THR A 47 6.41 -8.73 -13.31
C THR A 47 6.74 -8.97 -11.85
N TYR A 48 7.32 -7.97 -11.18
CA TYR A 48 7.72 -8.05 -9.78
C TYR A 48 6.77 -7.27 -8.85
N ASN A 49 5.50 -7.12 -9.24
CA ASN A 49 4.48 -6.38 -8.51
C ASN A 49 4.45 -6.74 -7.00
N ASN A 50 4.47 -8.04 -6.67
CA ASN A 50 4.46 -8.54 -5.29
C ASN A 50 5.72 -8.23 -4.46
N ALA A 51 6.79 -7.73 -5.08
CA ALA A 51 8.02 -7.34 -4.37
C ALA A 51 7.96 -5.89 -3.86
N PHE A 52 6.98 -5.10 -4.31
CA PHE A 52 6.78 -3.72 -3.90
C PHE A 52 5.57 -3.64 -2.96
N SER A 53 5.65 -2.76 -1.96
CA SER A 53 4.52 -2.49 -1.07
C SER A 53 3.59 -1.44 -1.70
N TYR A 54 2.29 -1.72 -1.71
CA TYR A 54 1.26 -0.75 -2.06
C TYR A 54 0.75 0.00 -0.83
N ASP A 55 0.20 1.20 -1.02
CA ASP A 55 -0.38 2.02 0.06
C ASP A 55 -1.48 1.28 0.84
N ASN A 56 -2.14 0.31 0.20
CA ASN A 56 -3.26 -0.45 0.78
C ASN A 56 -2.84 -1.81 1.35
N GLU A 57 -1.56 -2.17 1.27
CA GLU A 57 -1.08 -3.46 1.77
C GLU A 57 -0.39 -3.30 3.13
N PRO A 58 -0.72 -4.15 4.12
CA PRO A 58 -0.09 -4.06 5.44
C PRO A 58 1.40 -4.38 5.32
N LEU A 59 2.23 -3.41 5.69
CA LEU A 59 3.68 -3.58 5.75
C LEU A 59 4.03 -4.68 6.77
N GLY A 60 4.85 -5.65 6.37
CA GLY A 60 5.50 -6.55 7.31
C GLY A 60 4.67 -7.74 7.79
N ALA A 61 3.65 -8.18 7.05
CA ALA A 61 2.96 -9.46 7.29
C ALA A 61 3.83 -10.69 6.95
N ILE A 62 5.08 -10.70 7.41
CA ILE A 62 6.04 -11.79 7.21
C ILE A 62 5.71 -12.89 8.22
N ARG A 63 5.12 -13.98 7.73
CA ARG A 63 4.83 -15.17 8.54
C ARG A 63 6.12 -15.71 9.17
N GLY A 64 6.07 -16.01 10.47
CA GLY A 64 7.19 -16.65 11.20
C GLY A 64 8.19 -15.70 11.89
N HIS A 65 7.97 -14.38 11.84
CA HIS A 65 8.77 -13.39 12.58
C HIS A 65 8.05 -12.90 13.86
N GLU A 66 7.36 -13.81 14.55
CA GLU A 66 6.69 -13.50 15.81
C GLU A 66 7.73 -13.29 16.91
N VAL A 67 7.60 -12.19 17.66
CA VAL A 67 8.52 -11.87 18.75
C VAL A 67 7.93 -12.33 20.08
N TYR A 68 8.63 -13.26 20.74
CA TYR A 68 8.30 -13.66 22.10
C TYR A 68 8.92 -12.68 23.10
N ILE A 69 8.08 -11.87 23.75
CA ILE A 69 8.52 -10.94 24.80
C ILE A 69 8.30 -11.62 26.16
N THR A 70 9.39 -12.07 26.78
CA THR A 70 9.36 -12.63 28.14
C THR A 70 9.60 -11.53 29.17
N PHE A 71 8.71 -11.40 30.14
CA PHE A 71 8.89 -10.48 31.26
C PHE A 71 9.80 -11.09 32.32
N ASN A 72 10.87 -10.38 32.69
CA ASN A 72 11.83 -10.80 33.73
C ASN A 72 11.36 -10.46 35.15
N ILE A 73 10.05 -10.53 35.43
CA ILE A 73 9.50 -10.18 36.75
C ILE A 73 8.67 -11.32 37.33
N ASP A 74 8.86 -11.55 38.63
CA ASP A 74 8.05 -12.47 39.41
C ASP A 74 6.83 -11.75 40.02
N ARG A 75 5.78 -12.52 40.33
CA ARG A 75 4.59 -12.00 41.01
C ARG A 75 4.98 -11.31 42.34
N PRO A 76 4.31 -10.22 42.74
CA PRO A 76 2.97 -9.84 42.29
C PRO A 76 2.98 -8.53 41.51
N TYR A 77 3.52 -8.45 40.30
CA TYR A 77 3.31 -7.27 39.47
C TYR A 77 3.53 -7.53 37.97
N PRO A 78 3.03 -6.60 37.13
CA PRO A 78 3.91 -5.55 36.63
C PRO A 78 3.67 -4.22 37.34
N PRO A 79 4.72 -3.47 37.75
CA PRO A 79 4.54 -2.15 38.34
C PRO A 79 3.75 -1.32 37.33
N VAL A 80 2.57 -0.88 37.74
CA VAL A 80 1.65 -0.09 36.91
C VAL A 80 2.46 1.00 36.21
N LEU A 81 2.38 1.11 34.88
CA LEU A 81 2.87 2.27 34.14
C LEU A 81 1.96 3.46 34.52
N ARG A 82 2.18 4.03 35.72
CA ARG A 82 1.27 4.95 36.42
C ARG A 82 1.22 6.36 35.83
N ARG A 83 1.87 6.61 34.70
CA ARG A 83 1.87 7.95 34.12
C ARG A 83 0.89 7.98 32.97
N PRO A 84 -0.17 8.83 33.04
CA PRO A 84 -0.96 9.08 31.85
C PRO A 84 -0.03 9.55 30.74
N ALA A 85 -0.39 9.24 29.48
CA ALA A 85 0.33 9.80 28.35
C ALA A 85 0.37 11.33 28.49
N TYR A 86 1.52 11.92 28.19
CA TYR A 86 1.64 13.37 28.21
C TYR A 86 0.60 13.98 27.26
N PRO A 87 -0.04 15.10 27.64
CA PRO A 87 -1.02 15.74 26.78
C PRO A 87 -0.35 16.18 25.48
N ALA A 88 -0.84 15.67 24.36
CA ALA A 88 -0.43 16.12 23.03
C ALA A 88 -1.07 17.48 22.73
N SER A 89 -0.38 18.32 21.95
CA SER A 89 -0.99 19.55 21.43
C SER A 89 -2.17 19.22 20.50
N PRO A 90 -3.18 20.10 20.35
CA PRO A 90 -4.32 19.85 19.47
C PRO A 90 -3.89 19.46 18.05
N ARG A 91 -2.92 20.19 17.49
CA ARG A 91 -2.33 19.91 16.17
C ARG A 91 -1.63 18.55 16.11
N ALA A 92 -0.88 18.18 17.16
CA ALA A 92 -0.21 16.88 17.20
C ALA A 92 -1.23 15.75 17.30
N ARG A 93 -2.31 15.94 18.06
CA ARG A 93 -3.38 14.96 18.21
C ARG A 93 -4.10 14.71 16.88
N GLU A 94 -4.46 15.76 16.15
CA GLU A 94 -5.10 15.66 14.82
C GLU A 94 -4.21 14.93 13.80
N ALA A 95 -2.90 15.16 13.84
CA ALA A 95 -1.96 14.47 12.94
C ALA A 95 -1.83 12.98 13.30
N LEU A 96 -1.72 12.66 14.59
CA LEU A 96 -1.63 11.28 15.08
C LEU A 96 -2.91 10.49 14.80
N GLU A 97 -4.08 11.13 14.93
CA GLU A 97 -5.37 10.47 14.72
C GLU A 97 -5.53 9.93 13.30
N LYS A 98 -4.99 10.62 12.29
CA LYS A 98 -4.96 10.13 10.90
C LYS A 98 -4.19 8.82 10.78
N HIS A 99 -2.98 8.78 11.35
CA HIS A 99 -2.12 7.60 11.26
C HIS A 99 -2.60 6.44 12.13
N ILE A 100 -3.25 6.72 13.27
CA ILE A 100 -3.85 5.68 14.11
C ILE A 100 -5.01 4.98 13.37
N GLN A 101 -5.76 5.70 12.54
CA GLN A 101 -6.82 5.11 11.71
C GLN A 101 -6.29 4.29 10.53
N GLU A 102 -5.03 4.48 10.15
CA GLU A 102 -4.36 3.75 9.05
C GLU A 102 -3.65 2.46 9.52
N LEU A 103 -3.43 2.29 10.83
CA LEU A 103 -2.84 1.10 11.46
C LEU A 103 -3.85 -0.06 11.60
#